data_AF-A0A833Y615-F1
#
_entry.id   AF-A0A833Y615-F1
#
_cell.length_a   1.000
_cell.length_b   1.000
_cell.length_c   1.000
_cell.angle_alpha   90.00
_cell.angle_beta   90.00
_cell.angle_gamma   90.00
#
_symmetry.space_group_name_H-M   'P 1'
#
loop_
_entity.id
_entity.type
_entity.pdbx_description
1 polymer ?
#
loop_
_entity_poly.entity_id
_entity_poly.type
_entity_poly.pdbx_seq_one_letter_code
_entity_poly.pdbx_strand_id
1 'polypeptide(L)'
;MNIQAHSTFERIKPFLAVIFLQFGFAGMDVLSKAALNQGMSNYVLVVYRHVVAFVVVVPFAVFLDKKVRPKMTLAIFTKLIVLSLLEPVIDQNLYFLGMKYTTATFAAAMTNILPALTFVMACILRLEVLRFKSIRSQAKVVGTIATVAGAMVITLVKGPIIELMWTKGRSGHQQQSGGANLQHSIKGAIMITIGCFSWACFMILQAITLKTYPAELSLTAWICLLGSLEGTVVALVMEKGNTAAIWSINWDVKLLVALYSGVICSGWTYYIQGVIMKDRGPVFVTAFSPLCMVIVAVMCFFVLAEQMYLGRILGAIIIVVGLYLVVWSKSKDYKLSFTPSTKEQTAPEKKIVINADSSGKENFNPEVLVAIDVSGYGGEIGNTDGHERDGQRNLISV
;
A
#
# COMPACT_ATOMS: atom_id res chain seq x y z
N MET A 1 24.82 -16.99 -16.51
CA MET A 1 24.80 -15.63 -15.93
C MET A 1 23.49 -14.87 -16.20
N ASN A 2 22.90 -14.94 -17.40
CA ASN A 2 21.66 -14.20 -17.74
C ASN A 2 20.39 -14.60 -16.95
N ILE A 3 20.20 -15.87 -16.62
CA ILE A 3 18.98 -16.33 -15.90
C ILE A 3 18.96 -15.83 -14.44
N GLN A 4 20.12 -15.79 -13.78
CA GLN A 4 20.23 -15.33 -12.40
C GLN A 4 20.15 -13.81 -12.27
N ALA A 5 20.66 -13.07 -13.26
CA ALA A 5 20.45 -11.63 -13.37
C ALA A 5 18.96 -11.29 -13.62
N HIS A 6 18.28 -12.04 -14.50
CA HIS A 6 16.86 -11.86 -14.78
C HIS A 6 15.99 -12.16 -13.55
N SER A 7 16.26 -13.25 -12.81
CA SER A 7 15.50 -13.56 -11.58
C SER A 7 15.76 -12.56 -10.44
N THR A 8 16.96 -11.97 -10.39
CA THR A 8 17.28 -10.90 -9.43
C THR A 8 16.57 -9.60 -9.77
N PHE A 9 16.48 -9.25 -11.06
CA PHE A 9 15.77 -8.06 -11.53
C PHE A 9 14.26 -8.14 -11.22
N GLU A 10 13.60 -9.26 -11.50
CA GLU A 10 12.19 -9.46 -11.16
C GLU A 10 11.91 -9.39 -9.65
N ARG A 11 12.90 -9.77 -8.82
CA ARG A 11 12.78 -9.65 -7.36
C ARG A 11 12.88 -8.22 -6.86
N ILE A 12 13.73 -7.40 -7.47
CA ILE A 12 14.02 -6.00 -7.06
C ILE A 12 12.99 -5.02 -7.65
N LYS A 13 12.45 -5.31 -8.83
CA LYS A 13 11.52 -4.45 -9.57
C LYS A 13 10.35 -3.92 -8.73
N PRO A 14 9.62 -4.73 -7.92
CA PRO A 14 8.56 -4.21 -7.07
C PRO A 14 9.05 -3.20 -6.02
N PHE A 15 10.26 -3.37 -5.48
CA PHE A 15 10.83 -2.44 -4.50
C PHE A 15 11.19 -1.10 -5.15
N LEU A 16 11.85 -1.13 -6.32
CA LEU A 16 12.16 0.10 -7.07
C LEU A 16 10.89 0.84 -7.48
N ALA A 17 9.87 0.10 -7.90
CA ALA A 17 8.59 0.67 -8.28
C ALA A 17 7.90 1.35 -7.08
N VAL A 18 7.85 0.71 -5.90
CA VAL A 18 7.28 1.38 -4.71
C VAL A 18 8.11 2.59 -4.29
N ILE A 19 9.44 2.53 -4.34
CA ILE A 19 10.30 3.69 -4.04
C ILE A 19 9.97 4.87 -4.98
N PHE A 20 9.82 4.60 -6.27
CA PHE A 20 9.38 5.60 -7.25
C PHE A 20 8.02 6.20 -6.88
N LEU A 21 7.04 5.37 -6.45
CA LEU A 21 5.75 5.87 -5.96
C LEU A 21 5.90 6.82 -4.77
N GLN A 22 6.78 6.51 -3.81
CA GLN A 22 7.00 7.36 -2.64
C GLN A 22 7.59 8.73 -3.01
N PHE A 23 8.51 8.79 -3.98
CA PHE A 23 8.99 10.07 -4.51
C PHE A 23 7.87 10.86 -5.20
N GLY A 24 7.03 10.17 -5.98
CA GLY A 24 5.84 10.76 -6.60
C GLY A 24 4.92 11.42 -5.59
N PHE A 25 4.53 10.68 -4.55
CA PHE A 25 3.70 11.18 -3.45
C PHE A 25 4.35 12.34 -2.69
N ALA A 26 5.66 12.27 -2.42
CA ALA A 26 6.35 13.34 -1.71
C ALA A 26 6.36 14.66 -2.49
N GLY A 27 6.60 14.59 -3.80
CA GLY A 27 6.49 15.77 -4.68
C GLY A 27 5.08 16.34 -4.70
N MET A 28 4.06 15.47 -4.68
CA MET A 28 2.66 15.88 -4.63
C MET A 28 2.30 16.58 -3.32
N ASP A 29 2.76 16.10 -2.16
CA ASP A 29 2.50 16.73 -0.88
C ASP A 29 3.05 18.17 -0.84
N VAL A 30 4.29 18.35 -1.29
CA VAL A 30 4.98 19.64 -1.36
C VAL A 30 4.26 20.60 -2.31
N LEU A 31 4.02 20.16 -3.55
CA LEU A 31 3.37 20.97 -4.58
C LEU A 31 1.93 21.31 -4.19
N SER A 32 1.16 20.33 -3.72
CA SER A 32 -0.24 20.53 -3.32
C SER A 32 -0.32 21.47 -2.12
N LYS A 33 0.56 21.34 -1.12
CA LYS A 33 0.59 22.29 -0.01
C LYS A 33 0.89 23.72 -0.49
N ALA A 34 1.84 23.89 -1.41
CA ALA A 34 2.13 25.20 -2.00
C ALA A 34 0.90 25.79 -2.73
N ALA A 35 0.21 24.98 -3.55
CA ALA A 35 -0.98 25.41 -4.27
C ALA A 35 -2.18 25.72 -3.34
N LEU A 36 -2.40 24.89 -2.32
CA LEU A 36 -3.46 25.09 -1.32
C LEU A 36 -3.23 26.38 -0.50
N ASN A 37 -1.96 26.68 -0.16
CA ASN A 37 -1.60 27.93 0.51
C ASN A 37 -1.83 29.17 -0.38
N GLN A 38 -1.77 29.02 -1.71
CA GLN A 38 -2.12 30.06 -2.70
C GLN A 38 -3.64 30.11 -3.00
N GLY A 39 -4.46 29.44 -2.20
CA GLY A 39 -5.92 29.49 -2.31
C GLY A 39 -6.53 28.55 -3.35
N MET A 40 -5.78 27.56 -3.86
CA MET A 40 -6.39 26.50 -4.68
C MET A 40 -7.44 25.71 -3.87
N SER A 41 -8.61 25.45 -4.45
CA SER A 41 -9.58 24.54 -3.85
C SER A 41 -9.11 23.10 -3.97
N ASN A 42 -9.13 22.35 -2.86
CA ASN A 42 -8.79 20.94 -2.85
C ASN A 42 -9.75 20.11 -3.72
N TYR A 43 -11.04 20.46 -3.73
CA TYR A 43 -12.06 19.72 -4.49
C TYR A 43 -11.79 19.80 -6.00
N VAL A 44 -11.48 21.00 -6.47
CA VAL A 44 -11.17 21.24 -7.89
C VAL A 44 -9.81 20.65 -8.27
N LEU A 45 -8.81 20.72 -7.39
CA LEU A 45 -7.51 20.05 -7.60
C LEU A 45 -7.70 18.54 -7.82
N VAL A 46 -8.48 17.89 -6.96
CA VAL A 46 -8.77 16.45 -7.06
C VAL A 46 -9.46 16.12 -8.38
N VAL A 47 -10.44 16.91 -8.82
CA VAL A 47 -11.10 16.69 -10.10
C VAL A 47 -10.11 16.79 -11.26
N TYR A 48 -9.36 17.89 -11.36
CA TYR A 48 -8.41 18.09 -12.45
C TYR A 48 -7.34 17.00 -12.51
N ARG A 49 -6.80 16.62 -11.34
CA ARG A 49 -5.85 15.53 -11.23
C ARG A 49 -6.38 14.24 -11.87
N HIS A 50 -7.62 13.87 -11.59
CA HIS A 50 -8.20 12.65 -12.14
C HIS A 50 -8.60 12.77 -13.61
N VAL A 51 -9.04 13.95 -14.06
CA VAL A 51 -9.27 14.21 -15.50
C VAL A 51 -7.96 14.03 -16.29
N VAL A 52 -6.87 14.64 -15.82
CA VAL A 52 -5.55 14.50 -16.44
C VAL A 52 -5.12 13.03 -16.45
N ALA A 53 -5.24 12.34 -15.31
CA ALA A 53 -4.91 10.93 -15.21
C ALA A 53 -5.71 10.07 -16.21
N PHE A 54 -7.02 10.29 -16.33
CA PHE A 54 -7.87 9.58 -17.27
C PHE A 54 -7.45 9.81 -18.72
N VAL A 55 -7.25 11.07 -19.13
CA VAL A 55 -6.81 11.42 -20.49
C VAL A 55 -5.48 10.77 -20.83
N VAL A 56 -4.55 10.72 -19.87
CA VAL A 56 -3.23 10.11 -20.06
C VAL A 56 -3.31 8.59 -20.11
N VAL A 57 -4.09 7.95 -19.24
CA VAL A 57 -4.11 6.48 -19.10
C VAL A 57 -5.02 5.80 -20.13
N VAL A 58 -6.13 6.44 -20.53
CA VAL A 58 -7.15 5.79 -21.37
C VAL A 58 -6.61 5.30 -22.73
N PRO A 59 -5.70 6.00 -23.44
CA PRO A 59 -5.16 5.49 -24.69
C PRO A 59 -4.39 4.18 -24.46
N PHE A 60 -3.51 4.16 -23.46
CA PHE A 60 -2.75 2.95 -23.10
C PHE A 60 -3.68 1.81 -22.67
N ALA A 61 -4.73 2.11 -21.91
CA ALA A 61 -5.73 1.12 -21.51
C ALA A 61 -6.46 0.51 -22.71
N VAL A 62 -6.79 1.30 -23.74
CA VAL A 62 -7.46 0.82 -24.96
C VAL A 62 -6.54 -0.08 -25.80
N PHE A 63 -5.24 0.23 -25.87
CA PHE A 63 -4.29 -0.56 -26.68
C PHE A 63 -3.73 -1.78 -25.95
N LEU A 64 -3.32 -1.64 -24.69
CA LEU A 64 -2.57 -2.66 -23.95
C LEU A 64 -3.47 -3.68 -23.26
N ASP A 65 -4.62 -3.26 -22.71
CA ASP A 65 -5.52 -4.18 -21.98
C ASP A 65 -6.55 -4.86 -22.88
N LYS A 66 -6.59 -4.52 -24.19
CA LYS A 66 -7.63 -5.00 -25.12
C LYS A 66 -7.86 -6.51 -25.06
N LYS A 67 -6.78 -7.29 -24.88
CA LYS A 67 -6.82 -8.77 -24.87
C LYS A 67 -7.14 -9.37 -23.51
N VAL A 68 -6.95 -8.62 -22.42
CA VAL A 68 -7.06 -9.12 -21.03
C VAL A 68 -8.33 -8.60 -20.34
N ARG A 69 -8.92 -7.52 -20.86
CA ARG A 69 -10.10 -6.87 -20.31
C ARG A 69 -11.33 -7.80 -20.31
N PRO A 70 -11.89 -8.17 -19.14
CA PRO A 70 -13.11 -8.95 -19.08
C PRO A 70 -14.34 -8.09 -19.36
N LYS A 71 -15.48 -8.74 -19.62
CA LYS A 71 -16.77 -8.04 -19.79
C LYS A 71 -17.15 -7.31 -18.50
N MET A 72 -17.61 -6.07 -18.63
CA MET A 72 -18.08 -5.29 -17.49
C MET A 72 -19.40 -5.88 -16.96
N THR A 73 -19.39 -6.35 -15.72
CA THR A 73 -20.61 -6.78 -15.01
C THR A 73 -21.04 -5.71 -14.02
N LEU A 74 -22.32 -5.71 -13.62
CA LEU A 74 -22.83 -4.76 -12.63
C LEU A 74 -22.02 -4.83 -11.33
N ALA A 75 -21.65 -6.04 -10.87
CA ALA A 75 -20.85 -6.22 -9.66
C ALA A 75 -19.45 -5.59 -9.76
N ILE A 76 -18.77 -5.69 -10.91
CA ILE A 76 -17.47 -5.03 -11.12
C ILE A 76 -17.65 -3.51 -11.17
N PHE A 77 -18.68 -3.05 -11.87
CA PHE A 77 -18.99 -1.62 -11.97
C PHE A 77 -19.30 -0.99 -10.61
N THR A 78 -20.07 -1.66 -9.75
CA THR A 78 -20.31 -1.20 -8.38
C THR A 78 -19.02 -1.12 -7.57
N LYS A 79 -18.10 -2.10 -7.70
CA LYS A 79 -16.78 -2.03 -7.05
C LYS A 79 -15.97 -0.83 -7.55
N LEU A 80 -16.05 -0.50 -8.84
CA LEU A 80 -15.37 0.65 -9.43
C LEU A 80 -15.88 1.99 -8.86
N ILE A 81 -17.20 2.13 -8.71
CA ILE A 81 -17.83 3.30 -8.05
C ILE A 81 -17.34 3.42 -6.59
N VAL A 82 -17.34 2.31 -5.85
CA VAL A 82 -16.86 2.34 -4.46
C VAL A 82 -15.37 2.64 -4.39
N LEU A 83 -14.56 2.14 -5.33
CA LEU A 83 -13.14 2.45 -5.42
C LEU A 83 -12.90 3.95 -5.69
N SER A 84 -13.64 4.56 -6.62
CA SER A 84 -13.53 6.00 -6.90
C SER A 84 -14.02 6.86 -5.74
N LEU A 85 -15.03 6.39 -5.00
CA LEU A 85 -15.51 7.11 -3.83
C LEU A 85 -14.49 7.08 -2.69
N LEU A 86 -13.87 5.93 -2.43
CA LEU A 86 -12.98 5.73 -1.28
C LEU A 86 -11.69 6.54 -1.39
N GLU A 87 -10.96 6.45 -2.50
CA GLU A 87 -9.66 7.14 -2.62
C GLU A 87 -9.77 8.49 -3.33
N PRO A 88 -10.21 8.58 -4.59
CA PRO A 88 -10.29 9.87 -5.29
C PRO A 88 -11.13 10.91 -4.56
N VAL A 89 -12.29 10.51 -4.03
CA VAL A 89 -13.24 11.47 -3.44
C VAL A 89 -13.01 11.67 -1.95
N ILE A 90 -13.13 10.62 -1.12
CA ILE A 90 -13.08 10.74 0.33
C ILE A 90 -11.65 10.98 0.81
N ASP A 91 -10.71 10.08 0.49
CA ASP A 91 -9.33 10.19 0.99
C ASP A 91 -8.68 11.49 0.52
N GLN A 92 -8.59 11.73 -0.79
CA GLN A 92 -7.81 12.86 -1.27
C GLN A 92 -8.36 14.21 -0.81
N ASN A 93 -9.69 14.38 -0.76
CA ASN A 93 -10.25 15.63 -0.25
C ASN A 93 -10.01 15.82 1.24
N LEU A 94 -10.22 14.78 2.05
CA LEU A 94 -9.97 14.88 3.49
C LEU A 94 -8.48 15.03 3.81
N TYR A 95 -7.62 14.37 3.04
CA TYR A 95 -6.17 14.48 3.13
C TYR A 95 -5.70 15.90 2.82
N PHE A 96 -6.08 16.45 1.66
CA PHE A 96 -5.70 17.83 1.29
C PHE A 96 -6.33 18.88 2.20
N LEU A 97 -7.56 18.69 2.64
CA LEU A 97 -8.21 19.62 3.56
C LEU A 97 -7.58 19.56 4.96
N GLY A 98 -7.20 18.37 5.44
CA GLY A 98 -6.44 18.22 6.68
C GLY A 98 -5.03 18.79 6.57
N MET A 99 -4.36 18.61 5.43
CA MET A 99 -3.09 19.25 5.10
C MET A 99 -3.20 20.78 5.05
N LYS A 100 -4.33 21.33 4.58
CA LYS A 100 -4.62 22.78 4.58
C LYS A 100 -4.66 23.33 6.01
N TYR A 101 -5.28 22.61 6.95
CA TYR A 101 -5.29 22.97 8.37
C TYR A 101 -3.96 22.75 9.09
N THR A 102 -3.06 21.95 8.52
CA THR A 102 -1.79 21.54 9.14
C THR A 102 -0.61 21.84 8.19
N THR A 103 0.33 20.90 8.06
CA THR A 103 1.49 21.01 7.16
C THR A 103 1.64 19.75 6.32
N ALA A 104 2.42 19.81 5.24
CA ALA A 104 2.67 18.64 4.39
C ALA A 104 3.38 17.53 5.18
N THR A 105 4.38 17.90 5.99
CA THR A 105 5.09 16.95 6.87
C THR A 105 4.15 16.31 7.89
N PHE A 106 3.21 17.09 8.47
CA PHE A 106 2.22 16.54 9.40
C PHE A 106 1.28 15.54 8.71
N ALA A 107 0.77 15.89 7.52
CA ALA A 107 -0.10 15.00 6.74
C ALA A 107 0.63 13.69 6.38
N ALA A 108 1.84 13.78 5.84
CA ALA A 108 2.67 12.61 5.53
C ALA A 108 2.96 11.76 6.78
N ALA A 109 3.17 12.38 7.95
CA ALA A 109 3.37 11.65 9.21
C ALA A 109 2.16 10.81 9.61
N MET A 110 0.96 11.35 9.45
CA MET A 110 -0.28 10.63 9.77
C MET A 110 -0.53 9.45 8.83
N THR A 111 -0.05 9.50 7.58
CA THR A 111 -0.14 8.36 6.63
C THR A 111 0.66 7.13 7.07
N ASN A 112 1.52 7.24 8.09
CA ASN A 112 2.22 6.09 8.68
C ASN A 112 1.28 5.15 9.45
N ILE A 113 0.02 5.55 9.67
CA ILE A 113 -1.04 4.68 10.20
C ILE A 113 -1.60 3.76 9.10
N LEU A 114 -1.49 4.15 7.81
CA LEU A 114 -2.01 3.41 6.67
C LEU A 114 -1.56 1.93 6.58
N PRO A 115 -0.28 1.57 6.79
CA PRO A 115 0.14 0.17 6.76
C PRO A 115 -0.57 -0.67 7.84
N ALA A 116 -0.77 -0.11 9.03
CA ALA A 116 -1.44 -0.79 10.13
C ALA A 116 -2.93 -1.02 9.82
N LEU A 117 -3.63 0.01 9.34
CA LEU A 117 -5.04 -0.11 8.92
C LEU A 117 -5.21 -1.12 7.79
N THR A 118 -4.34 -1.06 6.78
CA THR A 118 -4.36 -1.99 5.64
C THR A 118 -4.11 -3.43 6.10
N PHE A 119 -3.17 -3.64 7.02
CA PHE A 119 -2.90 -4.96 7.58
C PHE A 119 -4.10 -5.51 8.37
N VAL A 120 -4.72 -4.70 9.24
CA VAL A 120 -5.92 -5.11 9.99
C VAL A 120 -7.05 -5.48 9.04
N MET A 121 -7.32 -4.66 8.03
CA MET A 121 -8.34 -4.92 7.02
C MET A 121 -8.03 -6.18 6.19
N ALA A 122 -6.76 -6.39 5.81
CA ALA A 122 -6.32 -7.59 5.12
C ALA A 122 -6.52 -8.86 5.97
N CYS A 123 -6.28 -8.78 7.27
CA CYS A 123 -6.53 -9.89 8.19
C CYS A 123 -8.03 -10.21 8.33
N ILE A 124 -8.88 -9.18 8.51
CA ILE A 124 -10.34 -9.33 8.61
C ILE A 124 -10.91 -10.01 7.37
N LEU A 125 -10.43 -9.60 6.18
CA LEU A 125 -10.88 -10.13 4.89
C LEU A 125 -10.11 -11.39 4.44
N ARG A 126 -9.30 -11.97 5.34
CA ARG A 126 -8.50 -13.20 5.10
C ARG A 126 -7.60 -13.13 3.86
N LEU A 127 -7.14 -11.92 3.50
CA LEU A 127 -6.16 -11.69 2.44
C LEU A 127 -4.73 -11.95 2.91
N GLU A 128 -4.50 -11.90 4.23
CA GLU A 128 -3.22 -12.22 4.86
C GLU A 128 -3.44 -13.23 6.00
N VAL A 129 -2.60 -14.26 6.09
CA VAL A 129 -2.68 -15.28 7.15
C VAL A 129 -1.64 -14.98 8.24
N LEU A 130 -2.13 -14.73 9.45
CA LEU A 130 -1.29 -14.45 10.61
C LEU A 130 -0.61 -15.72 11.14
N ARG A 131 0.67 -15.90 10.82
CA ARG A 131 1.51 -16.91 11.49
C ARG A 131 2.30 -16.25 12.64
N PHE A 132 1.67 -16.04 13.79
CA PHE A 132 2.23 -15.29 14.94
C PHE A 132 3.47 -15.89 15.61
N LYS A 133 3.82 -17.15 15.36
CA LYS A 133 4.93 -17.85 16.03
C LYS A 133 6.30 -17.70 15.35
N SER A 134 6.43 -16.93 14.27
CA SER A 134 7.73 -16.70 13.63
C SER A 134 8.36 -15.41 14.13
N ILE A 135 9.67 -15.46 14.44
CA ILE A 135 10.51 -14.27 14.70
C ILE A 135 10.41 -13.22 13.57
N ARG A 136 10.00 -13.66 12.37
CA ARG A 136 9.74 -12.84 11.17
C ARG A 136 8.44 -12.04 11.28
N SER A 137 7.37 -12.67 11.76
CA SER A 137 6.10 -12.00 12.03
C SER A 137 6.25 -10.99 13.16
N GLN A 138 7.07 -11.32 14.17
CA GLN A 138 7.43 -10.39 15.23
C GLN A 138 8.24 -9.19 14.70
N ALA A 139 9.23 -9.42 13.82
CA ALA A 139 9.99 -8.32 13.20
C ALA A 139 9.10 -7.40 12.33
N LYS A 140 8.09 -7.93 11.62
CA LYS A 140 7.11 -7.12 10.89
C LYS A 140 6.28 -6.24 11.83
N VAL A 141 5.77 -6.81 12.91
CA VAL A 141 4.95 -6.10 13.89
C VAL A 141 5.79 -5.03 14.60
N VAL A 142 6.97 -5.38 15.10
CA VAL A 142 7.89 -4.46 15.79
C VAL A 142 8.34 -3.34 14.85
N GLY A 143 8.70 -3.64 13.60
CA GLY A 143 9.08 -2.61 12.62
C GLY A 143 7.94 -1.65 12.30
N THR A 144 6.70 -2.15 12.23
CA THR A 144 5.49 -1.33 12.04
C THR A 144 5.25 -0.44 13.25
N ILE A 145 5.33 -0.97 14.47
CA ILE A 145 5.20 -0.20 15.72
C ILE A 145 6.28 0.88 15.82
N ALA A 146 7.54 0.53 15.54
CA ALA A 146 8.65 1.48 15.55
C ALA A 146 8.44 2.62 14.56
N THR A 147 7.93 2.31 13.37
CA THR A 147 7.58 3.31 12.36
C THR A 147 6.48 4.27 12.84
N VAL A 148 5.40 3.74 13.42
CA VAL A 148 4.31 4.55 13.99
C VAL A 148 4.83 5.41 15.14
N ALA A 149 5.66 4.85 16.03
CA ALA A 149 6.29 5.59 17.12
C ALA A 149 7.20 6.71 16.61
N GLY A 150 8.02 6.44 15.58
CA GLY A 150 8.85 7.45 14.92
C GLY A 150 8.01 8.57 14.31
N ALA A 151 6.86 8.24 13.71
CA ALA A 151 5.91 9.22 13.19
C ALA A 151 5.36 10.12 14.31
N MET A 152 4.96 9.53 15.44
CA MET A 152 4.51 10.28 16.62
C MET A 152 5.60 11.20 17.15
N VAL A 153 6.87 10.76 17.19
CA VAL A 153 8.01 11.59 17.60
C VAL A 153 8.19 12.80 16.68
N ILE A 154 8.10 12.64 15.35
CA ILE A 154 8.17 13.78 14.41
C ILE A 154 7.08 14.82 14.69
N THR A 155 5.87 14.37 15.06
CA THR A 155 4.71 15.26 15.25
C THR A 155 4.63 15.91 16.64
N LEU A 156 4.98 15.16 17.70
CA LEU A 156 4.73 15.56 19.08
C LEU A 156 5.99 16.10 19.78
N VAL A 157 7.18 15.66 19.36
CA VAL A 157 8.43 16.10 19.99
C VAL A 157 8.91 17.38 19.30
N LYS A 158 8.64 18.51 19.95
CA LYS A 158 9.31 19.78 19.63
C LYS A 158 10.64 19.83 20.37
N GLY A 159 11.73 19.94 19.62
CA GLY A 159 13.07 20.18 20.17
C GLY A 159 13.60 21.55 19.76
N PRO A 160 14.85 21.88 20.10
CA PRO A 160 15.48 23.12 19.61
C PRO A 160 15.44 23.17 18.08
N ILE A 161 15.24 24.37 17.54
CA ILE A 161 15.34 24.63 16.10
C ILE A 161 16.82 24.47 15.75
N ILE A 162 17.13 23.54 14.84
CA ILE A 162 18.48 23.36 14.37
C ILE A 162 18.67 24.28 13.18
N GLU A 163 19.36 25.39 13.40
CA GLU A 163 19.80 26.25 12.30
C GLU A 163 20.99 25.58 11.60
N LEU A 164 20.76 25.04 10.39
CA LEU A 164 21.87 24.61 9.54
C LEU A 164 22.54 25.82 8.89
N MET A 165 23.81 25.67 8.50
CA MET A 165 24.64 26.77 7.98
C MET A 165 24.05 27.49 6.76
N TRP A 166 23.11 26.85 6.04
CA TRP A 166 22.41 27.38 4.88
C TRP A 166 21.12 28.19 5.20
N THR A 167 20.62 28.14 6.43
CA THR A 167 19.49 28.96 6.91
C THR A 167 19.93 30.23 7.64
N LYS A 168 21.25 30.43 7.79
CA LYS A 168 21.85 31.59 8.45
C LYS A 168 21.51 32.86 7.65
N GLY A 169 20.65 33.71 8.21
CA GLY A 169 20.19 34.97 7.59
C GLY A 169 18.77 34.95 7.02
N ARG A 170 18.05 33.81 7.05
CA ARG A 170 16.62 33.73 6.71
C ARG A 170 15.68 33.95 7.91
N SER A 171 16.23 34.15 9.10
CA SER A 171 15.49 34.36 10.36
C SER A 171 15.06 35.82 10.63
N GLY A 172 15.32 36.74 9.71
CA GLY A 172 14.93 38.15 9.81
C GLY A 172 13.78 38.52 8.88
N HIS A 173 12.56 38.05 9.15
CA HIS A 173 11.28 38.74 8.91
C HIS A 173 10.11 37.76 9.03
N GLN A 174 9.09 38.18 9.79
CA GLN A 174 7.89 37.43 10.19
C GLN A 174 8.13 36.23 11.11
N GLN A 175 8.34 36.57 12.38
CA GLN A 175 7.80 35.80 13.49
C GLN A 175 6.26 35.84 13.40
N GLN A 176 5.68 35.09 12.46
CA GLN A 176 4.32 34.62 12.66
C GLN A 176 4.42 33.55 13.75
N SER A 177 3.98 33.93 14.94
CA SER A 177 3.57 33.05 16.02
C SER A 177 2.41 32.17 15.56
N GLY A 178 2.61 31.37 14.50
CA GLY A 178 1.70 30.33 14.06
C GLY A 178 1.89 29.13 14.96
N GLY A 179 1.65 29.29 16.26
CA GLY A 179 1.26 28.16 17.08
C GLY A 179 0.02 27.60 16.39
N ALA A 180 0.18 26.52 15.63
CA ALA A 180 -0.92 25.87 14.93
C ALA A 180 -2.05 25.72 15.95
N ASN A 181 -3.13 26.49 15.74
CA ASN A 181 -4.26 26.53 16.66
C ASN A 181 -4.61 25.07 16.95
N LEU A 182 -4.55 24.64 18.21
CA LEU A 182 -4.70 23.24 18.58
C LEU A 182 -5.96 22.64 17.95
N GLN A 183 -7.01 23.45 17.82
CA GLN A 183 -8.26 23.13 17.13
C GLN A 183 -8.06 22.82 15.63
N HIS A 184 -7.29 23.62 14.89
CA HIS A 184 -6.97 23.35 13.48
C HIS A 184 -6.10 22.09 13.34
N SER A 185 -5.14 21.88 14.24
CA SER A 185 -4.30 20.68 14.25
C SER A 185 -5.12 19.41 14.50
N ILE A 186 -6.01 19.42 15.50
CA ILE A 186 -6.91 18.30 15.80
C ILE A 186 -7.87 18.04 14.63
N LYS A 187 -8.49 19.10 14.09
CA LYS A 187 -9.37 18.99 12.92
C LYS A 187 -8.63 18.35 11.75
N GLY A 188 -7.43 18.83 11.43
CA GLY A 188 -6.61 18.25 10.36
C GLY A 188 -6.26 16.79 10.61
N ALA A 189 -5.87 16.43 11.83
CA ALA A 189 -5.54 15.06 12.21
C ALA A 189 -6.73 14.10 12.05
N ILE A 190 -7.93 14.50 12.48
CA ILE A 190 -9.15 13.70 12.33
C ILE A 190 -9.44 13.47 10.84
N MET A 191 -9.37 14.53 10.03
CA MET A 191 -9.63 14.44 8.59
C MET A 191 -8.65 13.51 7.88
N ILE A 192 -7.35 13.65 8.14
CA ILE A 192 -6.33 12.78 7.56
C ILE A 192 -6.50 11.33 8.04
N THR A 193 -6.88 11.10 9.30
CA THR A 193 -7.12 9.75 9.82
C THR A 193 -8.28 9.07 9.12
N ILE A 194 -9.39 9.79 8.90
CA ILE A 194 -10.54 9.28 8.13
C ILE A 194 -10.12 8.99 6.69
N GLY A 195 -9.33 9.89 6.07
CA GLY A 195 -8.74 9.66 4.75
C GLY A 195 -7.91 8.38 4.70
N CYS A 196 -6.98 8.19 5.64
CA CYS A 196 -6.16 6.98 5.73
C CYS A 196 -6.98 5.70 5.89
N PHE A 197 -8.10 5.74 6.62
CA PHE A 197 -9.02 4.61 6.70
C PHE A 197 -9.68 4.32 5.36
N SER A 198 -10.15 5.37 4.67
CA SER A 198 -10.73 5.25 3.32
C SER A 198 -9.71 4.72 2.31
N TRP A 199 -8.46 5.19 2.36
CA TRP A 199 -7.37 4.70 1.52
C TRP A 199 -7.05 3.24 1.84
N ALA A 200 -7.02 2.82 3.10
CA ALA A 200 -6.85 1.40 3.46
C ALA A 200 -7.98 0.53 2.87
N CYS A 201 -9.23 0.97 2.95
CA CYS A 201 -10.37 0.29 2.31
C CYS A 201 -10.19 0.20 0.79
N PHE A 202 -9.75 1.29 0.15
CA PHE A 202 -9.42 1.31 -1.28
C PHE A 202 -8.35 0.28 -1.64
N MET A 203 -7.25 0.22 -0.89
CA MET A 203 -6.15 -0.72 -1.16
C MET A 203 -6.63 -2.17 -1.15
N ILE A 204 -7.49 -2.51 -0.19
CA ILE A 204 -8.04 -3.86 -0.08
C ILE A 204 -9.06 -4.14 -1.20
N LEU A 205 -9.99 -3.22 -1.44
CA LEU A 205 -10.99 -3.38 -2.49
C LEU A 205 -10.33 -3.44 -3.88
N GLN A 206 -9.24 -2.71 -4.11
CA GLN A 206 -8.50 -2.72 -5.35
C GLN A 206 -7.85 -4.08 -5.56
N ALA A 207 -7.19 -4.63 -4.54
CA ALA A 207 -6.62 -5.98 -4.58
C ALA A 207 -7.67 -7.07 -4.86
N ILE A 208 -8.87 -6.94 -4.29
CA ILE A 208 -10.00 -7.87 -4.55
C ILE A 208 -10.51 -7.69 -5.99
N THR A 209 -10.64 -6.44 -6.45
CA THR A 209 -11.19 -6.13 -7.78
C THR A 209 -10.27 -6.62 -8.88
N LEU A 210 -8.95 -6.51 -8.70
CA LEU A 210 -7.93 -7.01 -9.64
C LEU A 210 -7.98 -8.53 -9.86
N LYS A 211 -8.54 -9.30 -8.92
CA LYS A 211 -8.79 -10.75 -9.12
C LYS A 211 -9.91 -11.01 -10.13
N THR A 212 -10.93 -10.14 -10.16
CA THR A 212 -12.09 -10.25 -11.06
C THR A 212 -11.97 -9.41 -12.33
N TYR A 213 -11.11 -8.39 -12.31
CA TYR A 213 -10.86 -7.46 -13.42
C TYR A 213 -9.34 -7.27 -13.59
N PRO A 214 -8.63 -8.25 -14.18
CA PRO A 214 -7.16 -8.28 -14.25
C PRO A 214 -6.59 -7.38 -15.37
N ALA A 215 -7.12 -6.17 -15.50
CA ALA A 215 -6.74 -5.17 -16.51
C ALA A 215 -6.39 -3.86 -15.79
N GLU A 216 -5.12 -3.72 -15.41
CA GLU A 216 -4.64 -2.70 -14.46
C GLU A 216 -4.79 -1.27 -15.01
N LEU A 217 -4.48 -1.03 -16.29
CA LEU A 217 -4.62 0.29 -16.91
C LEU A 217 -6.09 0.68 -17.06
N SER A 218 -6.94 -0.27 -17.44
CA SER A 218 -8.38 -0.09 -17.59
C SER A 218 -9.04 0.16 -16.24
N LEU A 219 -8.59 -0.54 -15.19
CA LEU A 219 -9.04 -0.31 -13.82
C LEU A 219 -8.70 1.12 -13.39
N THR A 220 -7.46 1.55 -13.60
CA THR A 220 -7.02 2.91 -13.32
C THR A 220 -7.85 3.95 -14.10
N ALA A 221 -8.06 3.73 -15.40
CA ALA A 221 -8.89 4.63 -16.21
C ALA A 221 -10.32 4.75 -15.66
N TRP A 222 -10.95 3.65 -15.25
CA TRP A 222 -12.28 3.68 -14.64
C TRP A 222 -12.30 4.40 -13.29
N ILE A 223 -11.33 4.15 -12.42
CA ILE A 223 -11.21 4.83 -11.12
C ILE A 223 -11.03 6.34 -11.34
N CYS A 224 -10.18 6.75 -12.28
CA CYS A 224 -9.97 8.17 -12.58
C CYS A 224 -11.21 8.81 -13.21
N LEU A 225 -11.88 8.13 -14.14
CA LEU A 225 -13.11 8.64 -14.75
C LEU A 225 -14.20 8.84 -13.69
N LEU A 226 -14.54 7.79 -12.94
CA LEU A 226 -15.59 7.86 -11.93
C LEU A 226 -15.20 8.83 -10.79
N GLY A 227 -13.94 8.85 -10.38
CA GLY A 227 -13.43 9.78 -9.38
C GLY A 227 -13.54 11.24 -9.82
N SER A 228 -13.32 11.53 -11.11
CA SER A 228 -13.54 12.88 -11.65
C SER A 228 -15.02 13.26 -11.69
N LEU A 229 -15.92 12.32 -12.02
CA LEU A 229 -17.37 12.55 -12.05
C LEU A 229 -17.93 12.78 -10.65
N GLU A 230 -17.66 11.87 -9.73
CA GLU A 230 -18.08 11.97 -8.32
C GLU A 230 -17.44 13.19 -7.64
N GLY A 231 -16.14 13.42 -7.90
CA GLY A 231 -15.42 14.59 -7.40
C GLY A 231 -16.00 15.91 -7.92
N THR A 232 -16.49 15.94 -9.17
CA THR A 232 -17.17 17.13 -9.73
C THR A 232 -18.47 17.40 -9.00
N VAL A 233 -19.27 16.36 -8.71
CA VAL A 233 -20.50 16.51 -7.92
C VAL A 233 -20.19 17.10 -6.54
N VAL A 234 -19.18 16.57 -5.85
CA VAL A 234 -18.76 17.09 -4.54
C VAL A 234 -18.25 18.52 -4.64
N ALA A 235 -17.42 18.85 -5.64
CA ALA A 235 -16.89 20.19 -5.85
C ALA A 235 -18.02 21.21 -6.11
N LEU A 236 -19.03 20.86 -6.91
CA LEU A 236 -20.18 21.73 -7.17
C LEU A 236 -21.01 21.98 -5.91
N VAL A 237 -21.16 20.98 -5.04
CA VAL A 237 -21.87 21.13 -3.76
C VAL A 237 -21.08 21.97 -2.77
N MET A 238 -19.78 21.73 -2.64
CA MET A 238 -18.92 22.38 -1.64
C MET A 238 -18.52 23.81 -2.02
N GLU A 239 -18.43 24.12 -3.33
CA GLU A 239 -18.00 25.42 -3.86
C GLU A 239 -19.13 26.21 -4.53
N LYS A 240 -20.37 25.98 -4.08
CA LYS A 240 -21.62 26.54 -4.67
C LYS A 240 -21.68 28.08 -4.73
N GLY A 241 -20.81 28.78 -4.00
CA GLY A 241 -20.80 30.25 -3.89
C GLY A 241 -19.83 31.00 -4.83
N ASN A 242 -18.84 30.32 -5.44
CA ASN A 242 -17.87 30.96 -6.33
C ASN A 242 -17.34 30.00 -7.42
N THR A 243 -18.25 29.24 -8.01
CA THR A 243 -17.90 28.13 -8.91
C THR A 243 -17.16 28.61 -10.17
N ALA A 244 -17.49 29.77 -10.75
CA ALA A 244 -16.81 30.21 -11.97
C ALA A 244 -15.31 30.53 -11.75
N ALA A 245 -14.94 31.19 -10.65
CA ALA A 245 -13.55 31.60 -10.40
C ALA A 245 -12.69 30.47 -9.83
N ILE A 246 -13.28 29.51 -9.13
CA ILE A 246 -12.52 28.40 -8.52
C ILE A 246 -12.11 27.36 -9.59
N TRP A 247 -12.93 27.21 -10.63
CA TRP A 247 -12.63 26.33 -11.76
C TRP A 247 -11.77 26.99 -12.84
N SER A 248 -11.56 28.31 -12.80
CA SER A 248 -10.59 28.95 -13.70
C SER A 248 -9.16 28.61 -13.27
N ILE A 249 -8.51 27.71 -14.01
CA ILE A 249 -7.08 27.39 -13.84
C ILE A 249 -6.27 28.29 -14.79
N ASN A 250 -5.30 29.01 -14.24
CA ASN A 250 -4.37 29.83 -15.01
C ASN A 250 -3.13 29.01 -15.37
N TRP A 251 -2.27 29.55 -16.23
CA TRP A 251 -0.92 29.01 -16.49
C TRP A 251 0.02 29.31 -15.32
N ASP A 252 -0.32 28.79 -14.15
CA ASP A 252 0.39 29.01 -12.89
C ASP A 252 0.75 27.68 -12.20
N VAL A 253 1.22 27.78 -10.96
CA VAL A 253 1.58 26.62 -10.13
C VAL A 253 0.40 25.65 -9.96
N LYS A 254 -0.87 26.12 -9.98
CA LYS A 254 -2.06 25.28 -9.81
C LYS A 254 -2.22 24.31 -10.98
N LEU A 255 -1.98 24.78 -12.21
CA LEU A 255 -1.97 23.91 -13.39
C LEU A 255 -0.81 22.90 -13.33
N LEU A 256 0.40 23.36 -12.95
CA LEU A 256 1.55 22.46 -12.78
C LEU A 256 1.26 21.34 -11.76
N VAL A 257 0.64 21.67 -10.61
CA VAL A 257 0.27 20.70 -9.58
C VAL A 257 -0.78 19.73 -10.11
N ALA A 258 -1.81 20.21 -10.79
CA ALA A 258 -2.84 19.36 -11.39
C ALA A 258 -2.26 18.38 -12.43
N LEU A 259 -1.35 18.85 -13.30
CA LEU A 259 -0.68 18.02 -14.30
C LEU A 259 0.26 16.99 -13.66
N TYR A 260 1.15 17.44 -12.77
CA TYR A 260 2.10 16.55 -12.08
C TYR A 260 1.37 15.47 -11.29
N SER A 261 0.42 15.87 -10.44
CA SER A 261 -0.32 14.94 -9.60
C SER A 261 -1.22 14.02 -10.44
N GLY A 262 -1.75 14.49 -11.57
CA GLY A 262 -2.56 13.67 -12.47
C GLY A 262 -1.75 12.60 -13.17
N VAL A 263 -0.64 12.98 -13.81
CA VAL A 263 0.23 12.05 -14.55
C VAL A 263 0.90 11.07 -13.60
N ILE A 264 1.62 11.58 -12.60
CA ILE A 264 2.46 10.76 -11.73
C ILE A 264 1.61 10.07 -10.68
N CYS A 265 0.83 10.82 -9.91
CA CYS A 265 0.24 10.32 -8.66
C CYS A 265 -1.12 9.66 -8.81
N SER A 266 -1.88 9.90 -9.87
CA SER A 266 -3.13 9.17 -10.16
C SER A 266 -2.97 8.21 -11.35
N GLY A 267 -2.35 8.66 -12.44
CA GLY A 267 -2.16 7.83 -13.62
C GLY A 267 -1.18 6.69 -13.40
N TRP A 268 0.11 7.01 -13.26
CA TRP A 268 1.15 6.00 -13.10
C TRP A 268 1.06 5.29 -11.75
N THR A 269 0.82 6.01 -10.66
CA THR A 269 0.73 5.40 -9.33
C THR A 269 -0.35 4.34 -9.24
N TYR A 270 -1.60 4.59 -9.63
CA TYR A 270 -2.64 3.56 -9.48
C TYR A 270 -2.36 2.35 -10.36
N TYR A 271 -1.80 2.57 -11.56
CA TYR A 271 -1.39 1.48 -12.43
C TYR A 271 -0.28 0.63 -11.78
N ILE A 272 0.85 1.25 -11.43
CA ILE A 272 2.01 0.58 -10.83
C ILE A 272 1.62 -0.09 -9.51
N GLN A 273 0.83 0.60 -8.68
CA GLN A 273 0.27 0.06 -7.45
C GLN A 273 -0.55 -1.20 -7.73
N GLY A 274 -1.45 -1.18 -8.71
CA GLY A 274 -2.25 -2.34 -9.08
C GLY A 274 -1.39 -3.52 -9.52
N VAL A 275 -0.35 -3.26 -10.32
CA VAL A 275 0.63 -4.28 -10.73
C VAL A 275 1.35 -4.89 -9.52
N ILE A 276 1.81 -4.07 -8.58
CA ILE A 276 2.52 -4.53 -7.38
C ILE A 276 1.56 -5.28 -6.45
N MET A 277 0.30 -4.86 -6.33
CA MET A 277 -0.71 -5.55 -5.51
C MET A 277 -0.96 -6.99 -5.97
N LYS A 278 -0.95 -7.22 -7.28
CA LYS A 278 -1.12 -8.55 -7.86
C LYS A 278 0.04 -9.49 -7.53
N ASP A 279 1.26 -8.95 -7.49
CA ASP A 279 2.49 -9.72 -7.18
C ASP A 279 2.73 -9.88 -5.67
N ARG A 280 2.59 -8.81 -4.89
CA ARG A 280 3.05 -8.73 -3.48
C ARG A 280 1.95 -8.49 -2.45
N GLY A 281 0.72 -8.25 -2.89
CA GLY A 281 -0.42 -7.93 -2.04
C GLY A 281 -0.49 -6.46 -1.60
N PRO A 282 -1.65 -6.02 -1.07
CA PRO A 282 -1.90 -4.62 -0.71
C PRO A 282 -1.04 -4.13 0.46
N VAL A 283 -0.75 -4.99 1.44
CA VAL A 283 0.08 -4.65 2.61
C VAL A 283 1.52 -4.32 2.20
N PHE A 284 2.05 -4.96 1.14
CA PHE A 284 3.39 -4.65 0.66
C PHE A 284 3.49 -3.21 0.14
N VAL A 285 2.50 -2.72 -0.60
CA VAL A 285 2.53 -1.36 -1.13
C VAL A 285 2.49 -0.33 -0.01
N THR A 286 1.57 -0.50 0.95
CA THR A 286 1.40 0.46 2.04
C THR A 286 2.57 0.49 3.01
N ALA A 287 3.30 -0.61 3.19
CA ALA A 287 4.44 -0.70 4.12
C ALA A 287 5.57 0.32 3.86
N PHE A 288 5.58 0.97 2.70
CA PHE A 288 6.57 1.98 2.33
C PHE A 288 6.07 3.43 2.49
N SER A 289 4.84 3.69 2.94
CA SER A 289 4.39 5.07 3.25
C SER A 289 5.35 5.87 4.16
N PRO A 290 6.07 5.25 5.12
CA PRO A 290 7.03 5.98 5.95
C PRO A 290 8.25 6.51 5.18
N LEU A 291 8.59 5.90 4.05
CA LEU A 291 9.63 6.42 3.17
C LEU A 291 9.18 7.74 2.53
N CYS A 292 7.91 7.85 2.09
CA CYS A 292 7.36 9.13 1.60
C CYS A 292 7.50 10.22 2.66
N MET A 293 7.16 9.92 3.92
CA MET A 293 7.27 10.88 5.01
C MET A 293 8.70 11.42 5.20
N VAL A 294 9.72 10.57 5.12
CA VAL A 294 11.12 11.01 5.19
C VAL A 294 11.46 11.94 4.01
N ILE A 295 11.04 11.58 2.79
CA ILE A 295 11.29 12.40 1.59
C ILE A 295 10.56 13.75 1.69
N VAL A 296 9.29 13.76 2.12
CA VAL A 296 8.50 14.98 2.36
C VAL A 296 9.17 15.88 3.38
N ALA A 297 9.63 15.35 4.50
CA ALA A 297 10.30 16.14 5.53
C ALA A 297 11.55 16.86 4.98
N VAL A 298 12.34 16.17 4.15
CA VAL A 298 13.51 16.76 3.47
C VAL A 298 13.09 17.81 2.43
N MET A 299 12.13 17.50 1.56
CA MET A 299 11.68 18.43 0.53
C MET A 299 11.00 19.69 1.12
N CYS A 300 10.14 19.54 2.12
CA CYS A 300 9.48 20.66 2.79
C CYS A 300 10.45 21.58 3.53
N PHE A 301 11.55 21.04 4.05
CA PHE A 301 12.62 21.85 4.64
C PHE A 301 13.25 22.78 3.59
N PHE A 302 13.57 22.26 2.39
CA PHE A 302 14.19 23.07 1.33
C PHE A 302 13.21 23.99 0.62
N VAL A 303 12.00 23.52 0.32
CA VAL A 303 11.04 24.21 -0.57
C VAL A 303 10.04 25.07 0.19
N LEU A 304 9.46 24.56 1.28
CA LEU A 304 8.43 25.26 2.07
C LEU A 304 8.99 26.01 3.28
N ALA A 305 10.31 25.94 3.50
CA ALA A 305 10.99 26.49 4.68
C ALA A 305 10.36 26.04 6.00
N GLU A 306 9.82 24.81 6.06
CA GLU A 306 9.31 24.27 7.32
C GLU A 306 10.47 24.10 8.31
N GLN A 307 10.33 24.66 9.52
CA GLN A 307 11.38 24.59 10.54
C GLN A 307 11.72 23.13 10.93
N MET A 308 13.02 22.82 11.00
CA MET A 308 13.53 21.50 11.35
C MET A 308 13.85 21.43 12.84
N TYR A 309 12.96 20.81 13.61
CA TYR A 309 13.15 20.57 15.03
C TYR A 309 13.92 19.26 15.26
N LEU A 310 14.68 19.17 16.35
CA LEU A 310 15.41 17.94 16.74
C LEU A 310 14.51 16.69 16.75
N GLY A 311 13.25 16.81 17.18
CA GLY A 311 12.30 15.69 17.18
C GLY A 311 11.96 15.17 15.77
N ARG A 312 12.03 16.01 14.73
CA ARG A 312 11.86 15.58 13.33
C ARG A 312 13.00 14.68 12.87
N ILE A 313 14.24 14.99 13.27
CA ILE A 313 15.42 14.18 12.96
C ILE A 313 15.36 12.84 13.71
N LEU A 314 15.09 12.89 15.02
CA LEU A 314 15.03 11.69 15.84
C LEU A 314 13.94 10.72 15.35
N GLY A 315 12.75 11.24 15.03
CA GLY A 315 11.66 10.44 14.49
C GLY A 315 11.97 9.87 13.10
N ALA A 316 12.68 10.60 12.23
CA ALA A 316 13.12 10.08 10.94
C ALA A 316 14.10 8.90 11.10
N ILE A 317 15.04 8.97 12.03
CA ILE A 317 15.96 7.86 12.35
C ILE A 317 15.17 6.63 12.80
N ILE A 318 14.21 6.80 13.71
CA ILE A 318 13.35 5.71 14.20
C ILE A 318 12.57 5.06 13.05
N ILE A 319 12.05 5.86 12.11
CA ILE A 319 11.35 5.35 10.92
C ILE A 319 12.27 4.56 10.00
N VAL A 320 13.49 5.05 9.72
CA VAL A 320 14.46 4.32 8.89
C VAL A 320 14.79 2.95 9.49
N VAL A 321 14.98 2.90 10.81
CA VAL A 321 15.19 1.63 11.54
C VAL A 321 13.95 0.74 11.45
N GLY A 322 12.74 1.28 11.64
CA GLY A 322 11.49 0.54 11.53
C GLY A 322 11.28 -0.06 10.12
N LEU A 323 11.49 0.74 9.08
CA LEU A 323 11.44 0.30 7.68
C LEU A 323 12.48 -0.77 7.37
N TYR A 324 13.71 -0.62 7.85
CA TYR A 324 14.75 -1.63 7.69
C TYR A 324 14.32 -2.99 8.28
N LEU A 325 13.74 -3.00 9.48
CA LEU A 325 13.24 -4.22 10.12
C LEU A 325 12.11 -4.87 9.30
N VAL A 326 11.19 -4.07 8.75
CA VAL A 326 10.12 -4.55 7.85
C VAL A 326 10.69 -5.15 6.57
N VAL A 327 11.64 -4.50 5.91
CA VAL A 327 12.27 -5.00 4.68
C VAL A 327 13.11 -6.25 4.95
N TRP A 328 13.88 -6.27 6.04
CA TRP A 328 14.68 -7.42 6.46
C TRP A 328 13.81 -8.64 6.74
N SER A 329 12.60 -8.44 7.28
CA SER A 329 11.65 -9.54 7.51
C SER A 329 11.19 -10.23 6.22
N LYS A 330 11.23 -9.53 5.07
CA LYS A 330 10.82 -10.05 3.75
C LYS A 330 11.98 -10.51 2.88
N SER A 331 13.18 -9.95 3.01
CA SER A 331 14.31 -10.26 2.12
C SER A 331 14.85 -11.69 2.28
N LYS A 332 14.62 -12.35 3.43
CA LYS A 332 15.02 -13.74 3.68
C LYS A 332 14.01 -14.80 3.23
N ASP A 333 12.79 -14.41 2.86
CA ASP A 333 11.80 -15.36 2.29
C ASP A 333 12.28 -15.94 0.95
N TYR A 334 13.15 -15.22 0.24
CA TYR A 334 13.71 -15.61 -1.06
C TYR A 334 14.89 -16.58 -1.02
N LYS A 335 15.52 -16.76 0.16
CA LYS A 335 16.64 -17.70 0.34
C LYS A 335 16.17 -19.11 0.67
N LEU A 336 14.95 -19.29 1.20
CA LEU A 336 14.43 -20.61 1.55
C LEU A 336 13.84 -21.38 0.36
N SER A 337 13.56 -20.72 -0.77
CA SER A 337 13.06 -21.37 -1.99
C SER A 337 14.16 -22.03 -2.84
N PHE A 338 15.42 -22.03 -2.37
CA PHE A 338 16.60 -22.52 -3.10
C PHE A 338 17.44 -23.50 -2.28
N THR A 339 16.80 -24.35 -1.49
CA THR A 339 17.45 -25.60 -1.09
C THR A 339 17.06 -26.66 -2.12
N PRO A 340 17.93 -27.09 -3.04
CA PRO A 340 17.68 -28.32 -3.76
C PRO A 340 17.53 -29.42 -2.70
N SER A 341 16.48 -30.21 -2.83
CA SER A 341 16.32 -31.43 -2.04
C SER A 341 17.45 -32.38 -2.41
N THR A 342 18.57 -32.27 -1.71
CA THR A 342 19.63 -33.27 -1.68
C THR A 342 20.00 -33.45 -0.22
N LYS A 343 19.16 -34.22 0.46
CA LYS A 343 19.61 -35.10 1.52
C LYS A 343 19.13 -36.48 1.16
N GLU A 344 20.01 -37.24 0.51
CA GLU A 344 20.09 -38.67 0.79
C GLU A 344 20.14 -38.83 2.31
N GLN A 345 19.08 -39.37 2.88
CA GLN A 345 19.16 -40.11 4.13
C GLN A 345 18.45 -41.43 3.89
N THR A 346 19.29 -42.40 3.59
CA THR A 346 19.07 -43.84 3.66
C THR A 346 18.13 -44.17 4.82
N ALA A 347 17.05 -44.89 4.52
CA ALA A 347 16.13 -45.41 5.50
C ALA A 347 16.88 -46.27 6.54
N PRO A 348 16.62 -46.14 7.85
CA PRO A 348 17.03 -47.15 8.79
C PRO A 348 16.03 -48.31 8.70
N GLU A 349 16.51 -49.43 8.18
CA GLU A 349 15.87 -50.74 8.21
C GLU A 349 15.52 -51.11 9.66
N LYS A 350 14.22 -51.21 9.97
CA LYS A 350 13.74 -51.71 11.27
C LYS A 350 14.07 -53.20 11.40
N LYS A 351 15.13 -53.53 12.16
CA LYS A 351 15.23 -54.86 12.79
C LYS A 351 14.25 -54.92 13.96
N ILE A 352 13.23 -55.76 13.79
CA ILE A 352 12.33 -56.17 14.87
C ILE A 352 13.09 -57.20 15.72
N VAL A 353 13.47 -56.82 16.94
CA VAL A 353 13.85 -57.77 18.00
C VAL A 353 12.73 -57.71 19.03
N ILE A 354 11.94 -58.78 19.08
CA ILE A 354 10.92 -58.98 20.10
C ILE A 354 11.63 -59.57 21.31
N ASN A 355 11.79 -58.78 22.38
CA ASN A 355 11.97 -59.34 23.71
C ASN A 355 10.69 -59.05 24.49
N ALA A 356 9.93 -60.10 24.73
CA ALA A 356 8.91 -60.12 25.77
C ALA A 356 9.64 -60.08 27.11
N ASP A 357 9.30 -59.12 27.97
CA ASP A 357 9.00 -59.51 29.34
C ASP A 357 8.13 -58.51 30.11
N SER A 358 7.45 -59.12 31.06
CA SER A 358 6.35 -58.68 31.89
C SER A 358 6.66 -57.59 32.92
N SER A 359 5.65 -56.76 33.20
CA SER A 359 5.27 -56.13 34.50
C SER A 359 4.90 -54.64 34.39
N GLY A 360 3.78 -54.29 35.01
CA GLY A 360 3.02 -53.07 34.73
C GLY A 360 3.52 -51.77 35.35
N LYS A 361 3.07 -50.66 34.74
CA LYS A 361 2.46 -49.47 35.35
C LYS A 361 2.25 -48.43 34.24
N GLU A 362 0.99 -48.14 33.93
CA GLU A 362 0.63 -46.96 33.15
C GLU A 362 0.93 -45.70 33.97
N ASN A 363 1.66 -44.75 33.38
CA ASN A 363 1.67 -43.37 33.83
C ASN A 363 1.48 -42.45 32.62
N PHE A 364 0.34 -41.76 32.63
CA PHE A 364 -0.07 -40.74 31.67
C PHE A 364 0.85 -39.51 31.74
N ASN A 365 1.25 -39.00 30.58
CA ASN A 365 1.73 -37.62 30.39
C ASN A 365 0.89 -36.97 29.28
N PRO A 366 0.10 -35.92 29.55
CA PRO A 366 -0.80 -35.32 28.56
C PRO A 366 -0.13 -34.13 27.86
N GLU A 367 0.56 -34.38 26.75
CA GLU A 367 0.95 -33.30 25.81
C GLU A 367 1.00 -33.80 24.36
N VAL A 368 -0.12 -34.35 23.87
CA VAL A 368 -0.32 -34.54 22.42
C VAL A 368 -1.81 -34.35 22.12
N LEU A 369 -2.23 -33.11 21.80
CA LEU A 369 -3.52 -32.88 21.16
C LEU A 369 -3.29 -32.72 19.65
N VAL A 370 -3.53 -33.79 18.92
CA VAL A 370 -3.57 -33.82 17.46
C VAL A 370 -4.93 -33.31 16.99
N ALA A 371 -4.89 -32.44 15.99
CA ALA A 371 -6.05 -31.88 15.31
C ALA A 371 -6.90 -33.00 14.66
N ILE A 372 -8.20 -32.94 14.94
CA ILE A 372 -9.23 -33.74 14.29
C ILE A 372 -9.55 -33.07 12.94
N ASP A 373 -9.34 -33.80 11.85
CA ASP A 373 -9.95 -33.50 10.55
C ASP A 373 -11.22 -34.34 10.42
N VAL A 374 -12.35 -33.66 10.29
CA VAL A 374 -13.69 -34.25 10.09
C VAL A 374 -14.08 -33.98 8.64
N SER A 375 -13.92 -34.98 7.78
CA SER A 375 -14.83 -35.18 6.64
C SER A 375 -14.70 -36.60 6.08
N GLY A 376 -15.46 -37.50 6.68
CA GLY A 376 -15.81 -38.79 6.10
C GLY A 376 -17.28 -39.06 6.37
N TYR A 377 -18.10 -39.05 5.33
CA TYR A 377 -19.44 -39.65 5.35
C TYR A 377 -19.51 -40.65 4.19
N GLY A 378 -19.77 -41.92 4.58
CA GLY A 378 -20.22 -43.14 3.87
C GLY A 378 -20.07 -43.29 2.35
N GLY A 379 -19.76 -44.45 1.80
CA GLY A 379 -19.74 -45.81 2.34
C GLY A 379 -19.64 -46.83 1.19
N GLU A 380 -19.40 -48.10 1.58
CA GLU A 380 -19.67 -49.35 0.84
C GLU A 380 -18.75 -49.77 -0.34
N ILE A 381 -17.75 -50.58 0.02
CA ILE A 381 -17.53 -51.99 -0.37
C ILE A 381 -18.03 -52.43 -1.76
N GLY A 382 -17.08 -52.90 -2.59
CA GLY A 382 -17.35 -53.74 -3.76
C GLY A 382 -16.08 -54.16 -4.49
N ASN A 383 -15.39 -55.17 -3.95
CA ASN A 383 -14.25 -55.84 -4.59
C ASN A 383 -14.76 -56.73 -5.75
N THR A 384 -14.11 -56.72 -6.92
CA THR A 384 -13.90 -57.92 -7.74
C THR A 384 -12.91 -57.65 -8.88
N ASP A 385 -11.98 -58.58 -9.01
CA ASP A 385 -10.91 -58.71 -9.98
C ASP A 385 -11.39 -58.86 -11.43
N GLY A 386 -10.50 -58.61 -12.40
CA GLY A 386 -10.72 -59.08 -13.77
C GLY A 386 -9.88 -58.44 -14.89
N HIS A 387 -8.58 -58.75 -14.90
CA HIS A 387 -7.76 -59.08 -16.07
C HIS A 387 -7.99 -58.40 -17.46
N GLU A 388 -6.88 -57.82 -17.95
CA GLU A 388 -6.25 -58.06 -19.27
C GLU A 388 -6.57 -57.23 -20.52
N ARG A 389 -5.44 -56.82 -21.14
CA ARG A 389 -5.12 -56.65 -22.58
C ARG A 389 -5.41 -55.33 -23.29
N ASP A 390 -4.31 -54.58 -23.45
CA ASP A 390 -3.57 -54.36 -24.71
C ASP A 390 -4.32 -53.74 -25.92
N GLY A 391 -3.72 -52.70 -26.49
CA GLY A 391 -4.26 -52.03 -27.67
C GLY A 391 -3.67 -50.66 -27.97
N GLN A 392 -2.39 -50.63 -28.38
CA GLN A 392 -1.82 -49.54 -29.16
C GLN A 392 -2.74 -49.14 -30.32
N ARG A 393 -2.94 -47.83 -30.55
CA ARG A 393 -2.98 -47.26 -31.90
C ARG A 393 -2.76 -45.74 -31.93
N ASN A 394 -1.65 -45.38 -32.58
CA ASN A 394 -1.36 -44.07 -33.16
C ASN A 394 -2.38 -43.68 -34.24
N LEU A 395 -2.55 -42.36 -34.47
CA LEU A 395 -2.71 -41.64 -35.77
C LEU A 395 -3.18 -40.20 -35.45
N ILE A 396 -2.34 -39.17 -35.55
CA ILE A 396 -1.96 -38.36 -36.73
C ILE A 396 -3.08 -37.41 -37.23
N SER A 397 -2.67 -36.14 -37.32
CA SER A 397 -3.19 -34.93 -37.97
C SER A 397 -4.30 -35.03 -39.02
N VAL A 398 -5.22 -34.06 -38.95
CA VAL A 398 -5.51 -33.10 -40.03
C VAL A 398 -5.64 -31.71 -39.41
#